data_AF-X6NSU1-F1
#
_entry.id   AF-X6NSU1-F1
#
_cell.length_a   1.000
_cell.length_b   1.000
_cell.length_c   1.000
_cell.angle_alpha   90.00
_cell.angle_beta   90.00
_cell.angle_gamma   90.00
#
_symmetry.space_group_name_H-M   'P 1'
#
loop_
_entity.id
_entity.type
_entity.pdbx_description
1 polymer ?
#
loop_
_entity_poly.entity_id
_entity_poly.type
_entity_poly.pdbx_seq_one_letter_code
_entity_poly.pdbx_strand_id
1 'polypeptide(L)'
;MSTEHDFTQGSTQYKYIVNILESTNRTTFPWIFFTGHRPMYVDSTFDGDVTLSQFMVDQLEPLFKQYKISVGMWGHAHQYGRTCPVYAETCYSAGEAPIHIVYGMADFVESDHTHYGFMHFTVLNSTHCYTKFVNSANGDVLDIFLLYLHLLSLWKEFISFKYDSVIVIVRNCANRFSANNKYFFRGFHNTINEKSYSNLISCFFVCSTKF
;
A
#
# COMPACT_ATOMS: atom_id res chain seq x y z
N MET A 1 -10.07 4.34 5.61
CA MET A 1 -11.42 3.75 5.66
C MET A 1 -11.48 2.77 6.83
N SER A 2 -12.58 2.77 7.57
CA SER A 2 -12.89 1.71 8.52
C SER A 2 -13.50 0.51 7.78
N THR A 3 -12.80 -0.61 7.80
CA THR A 3 -13.28 -1.90 7.24
C THR A 3 -14.29 -2.62 8.13
N GLU A 4 -14.48 -2.16 9.37
CA GLU A 4 -15.42 -2.76 10.34
C GLU A 4 -16.79 -2.05 10.37
N HIS A 5 -16.99 -1.04 9.52
CA HIS A 5 -18.22 -0.29 9.41
C HIS A 5 -18.73 -0.36 7.97
N ASP A 6 -20.03 -0.12 7.76
CA ASP A 6 -20.63 -0.11 6.44
C ASP A 6 -19.87 0.84 5.49
N PHE A 7 -19.35 0.28 4.40
CA PHE A 7 -18.66 0.99 3.31
C PHE A 7 -19.36 0.79 1.96
N THR A 8 -20.57 0.22 1.96
CA THR A 8 -21.34 -0.02 0.73
C THR A 8 -21.78 1.28 0.08
N GLN A 9 -22.11 1.21 -1.21
CA GLN A 9 -22.57 2.37 -1.97
C GLN A 9 -23.81 2.99 -1.30
N GLY A 10 -23.71 4.29 -0.97
CA GLY A 10 -24.78 5.04 -0.31
C GLY A 10 -24.65 5.15 1.21
N SER A 11 -23.78 4.36 1.85
CA SER A 11 -23.40 4.50 3.26
C SER A 11 -22.78 5.87 3.55
N THR A 12 -22.79 6.27 4.82
CA THR A 12 -22.15 7.52 5.27
C THR A 12 -20.66 7.53 4.95
N GLN A 13 -19.98 6.41 5.18
CA GLN A 13 -18.54 6.27 4.91
C GLN A 13 -18.24 6.33 3.41
N TYR A 14 -19.02 5.65 2.56
CA TYR A 14 -18.81 5.70 1.11
C TYR A 14 -18.99 7.12 0.56
N LYS A 15 -20.06 7.81 0.97
CA LYS A 15 -20.30 9.22 0.58
C LYS A 15 -19.15 10.14 1.01
N TYR A 16 -18.63 9.95 2.22
CA TYR A 16 -17.49 10.70 2.72
C TYR A 16 -16.23 10.46 1.86
N ILE A 17 -15.94 9.20 1.52
CA ILE A 17 -14.81 8.83 0.66
C ILE A 17 -14.95 9.48 -0.72
N VAL A 18 -16.11 9.33 -1.37
CA VAL A 18 -16.36 9.92 -2.69
C VAL A 18 -16.15 11.42 -2.67
N ASN A 19 -16.70 12.13 -1.68
CA ASN A 19 -16.55 13.57 -1.57
C ASN A 19 -15.07 14.02 -1.44
N ILE A 20 -14.24 13.27 -0.70
CA ILE A 20 -12.80 13.54 -0.63
C ILE A 20 -12.13 13.30 -1.98
N LEU A 21 -12.44 12.18 -2.64
CA LEU A 21 -11.82 11.83 -3.91
C LEU A 21 -12.19 12.81 -5.04
N GLU A 22 -13.45 13.28 -5.06
CA GLU A 22 -13.94 14.29 -6.02
C GLU A 22 -13.32 15.67 -5.80
N SER A 23 -13.12 16.07 -4.55
CA SER A 23 -12.52 17.37 -4.21
C SER A 23 -10.99 17.39 -4.29
N THR A 24 -10.34 16.24 -4.50
CA THR A 24 -8.88 16.14 -4.56
C THR A 24 -8.34 16.66 -5.89
N ASN A 25 -7.55 17.74 -5.85
CA ASN A 25 -6.82 18.24 -7.02
C ASN A 25 -5.63 17.32 -7.35
N ARG A 26 -5.75 16.54 -8.44
CA ARG A 26 -4.71 15.59 -8.89
C ARG A 26 -3.45 16.24 -9.49
N THR A 27 -3.50 17.52 -9.84
CA THR A 27 -2.30 18.26 -10.24
C THR A 27 -1.43 18.58 -9.02
N THR A 28 -2.06 18.89 -7.88
CA THR A 28 -1.37 19.15 -6.61
C THR A 28 -1.03 17.86 -5.85
N PHE A 29 -1.95 16.90 -5.84
CA PHE A 29 -1.82 15.60 -5.16
C PHE A 29 -1.96 14.45 -6.17
N PRO A 30 -0.89 14.16 -6.95
CA PRO A 30 -0.95 13.14 -7.99
C PRO A 30 -1.13 11.73 -7.43
N TRP A 31 -0.56 11.47 -6.25
CA TRP A 31 -0.63 10.20 -5.54
C TRP A 31 -1.82 10.16 -4.59
N ILE A 32 -2.61 9.09 -4.69
CA ILE A 32 -3.64 8.76 -3.70
C ILE A 32 -3.31 7.40 -3.10
N PHE A 33 -2.92 7.43 -1.83
CA PHE A 33 -2.77 6.25 -0.99
C PHE A 33 -4.07 6.03 -0.24
N PHE A 34 -4.76 4.92 -0.52
CA PHE A 34 -5.99 4.55 0.16
C PHE A 34 -5.68 3.52 1.24
N THR A 35 -6.08 3.78 2.47
CA THR A 35 -5.77 2.91 3.62
C THR A 35 -7.02 2.33 4.27
N GLY A 36 -6.95 1.06 4.67
CA GLY A 36 -7.94 0.37 5.50
C GLY A 36 -7.27 -0.72 6.35
N HIS A 37 -7.94 -1.18 7.40
CA HIS A 37 -7.37 -2.22 8.25
C HIS A 37 -7.40 -3.59 7.56
N ARG A 38 -8.60 -4.08 7.19
CA ARG A 38 -8.73 -5.35 6.47
C ARG A 38 -8.42 -5.22 4.97
N PRO A 39 -7.74 -6.21 4.37
CA PRO A 39 -7.27 -6.13 2.99
C PRO A 39 -8.36 -6.41 1.96
N MET A 40 -8.39 -5.59 0.90
CA MET A 40 -9.23 -5.83 -0.27
C MET A 40 -8.73 -7.00 -1.13
N TYR A 41 -7.41 -7.20 -1.19
CA TYR A 41 -6.76 -8.36 -1.79
C TYR A 41 -5.84 -9.00 -0.78
N VAL A 42 -6.04 -10.28 -0.49
CA VAL A 42 -5.26 -11.03 0.51
C VAL A 42 -5.07 -12.48 0.12
N ASP A 43 -3.87 -13.02 0.36
CA ASP A 43 -3.63 -14.46 0.37
C ASP A 43 -4.00 -15.00 1.75
N SER A 44 -5.25 -15.40 1.93
CA SER A 44 -5.75 -15.95 3.20
C SER A 44 -6.58 -17.18 2.91
N THR A 45 -6.49 -18.17 3.80
CA THR A 45 -7.36 -19.35 3.77
C THR A 45 -8.47 -19.26 4.82
N PHE A 46 -8.58 -18.13 5.52
CA PHE A 46 -9.65 -17.88 6.47
C PHE A 46 -10.90 -17.38 5.74
N ASP A 47 -12.01 -18.13 5.82
CA ASP A 47 -13.25 -17.84 5.08
C ASP A 47 -13.77 -16.41 5.30
N GLY A 48 -13.60 -15.87 6.51
CA GLY A 48 -14.02 -14.50 6.82
C GLY A 48 -13.21 -13.44 6.08
N ASP A 49 -11.92 -13.67 5.86
CA ASP A 49 -11.05 -12.76 5.10
C ASP A 49 -11.36 -12.85 3.61
N VAL A 50 -11.53 -14.06 3.08
CA VAL A 50 -11.85 -14.30 1.66
C VAL A 50 -13.20 -13.67 1.31
N THR A 51 -14.22 -13.92 2.14
CA THR A 51 -15.57 -13.38 1.93
C THR A 51 -15.56 -11.85 1.97
N LEU A 52 -14.87 -11.25 2.95
CA LEU A 52 -14.80 -9.80 3.03
C LEU A 52 -13.96 -9.20 1.90
N SER A 53 -12.84 -9.82 1.53
CA SER A 53 -11.99 -9.40 0.42
C SER A 53 -12.80 -9.33 -0.87
N GLN A 54 -13.56 -10.38 -1.20
CA GLN A 54 -14.46 -10.37 -2.36
C GLN A 54 -15.51 -9.26 -2.25
N PHE A 55 -16.16 -9.13 -1.09
CA PHE A 55 -17.16 -8.09 -0.87
C PHE A 55 -16.56 -6.67 -1.02
N MET A 56 -15.33 -6.45 -0.58
CA MET A 56 -14.64 -5.18 -0.76
C MET A 56 -14.28 -4.91 -2.22
N VAL A 57 -13.85 -5.94 -2.97
CA VAL A 57 -13.61 -5.82 -4.43
C VAL A 57 -14.90 -5.38 -5.10
N ASP A 58 -16.02 -6.06 -4.86
CA ASP A 58 -17.31 -5.74 -5.47
C ASP A 58 -17.79 -4.31 -5.17
N GLN A 59 -17.56 -3.82 -3.95
CA GLN A 59 -18.03 -2.49 -3.52
C GLN A 59 -17.09 -1.34 -3.86
N LEU A 60 -15.77 -1.57 -3.89
CA LEU A 60 -14.77 -0.49 -3.92
C LEU A 60 -13.89 -0.52 -5.17
N GLU A 61 -13.71 -1.64 -5.85
CA GLU A 61 -12.86 -1.71 -7.03
C GLU A 61 -13.29 -0.75 -8.16
N PRO A 62 -14.61 -0.60 -8.47
CA PRO A 62 -15.06 0.39 -9.44
C PRO A 62 -14.69 1.83 -9.03
N LEU A 63 -14.81 2.15 -7.74
CA LEU A 63 -14.42 3.45 -7.18
C LEU A 63 -12.91 3.66 -7.33
N PHE A 64 -12.11 2.64 -7.03
CA PHE A 64 -10.64 2.71 -7.14
C PHE A 64 -10.20 2.98 -8.57
N LYS A 65 -10.87 2.37 -9.55
CA LYS A 65 -10.63 2.61 -10.97
C LYS A 65 -11.06 4.01 -11.39
N GLN A 66 -12.27 4.43 -11.01
CA GLN A 66 -12.84 5.74 -11.36
C GLN A 66 -11.95 6.88 -10.89
N TYR A 67 -11.53 6.84 -9.61
CA TYR A 67 -10.71 7.89 -9.00
C TYR A 67 -9.21 7.63 -9.10
N LYS A 68 -8.79 6.62 -9.88
CA LYS A 68 -7.37 6.29 -10.14
C LYS A 68 -6.55 6.26 -8.85
N ILE A 69 -7.00 5.46 -7.90
CA ILE A 69 -6.27 5.20 -6.65
C ILE A 69 -4.90 4.61 -7.02
N SER A 70 -3.84 5.13 -6.41
CA SER A 70 -2.47 4.73 -6.75
C SER A 70 -2.11 3.43 -6.04
N VAL A 71 -2.36 3.38 -4.73
CA VAL A 71 -2.01 2.25 -3.87
C VAL A 71 -3.11 2.03 -2.84
N GLY A 72 -3.62 0.80 -2.75
CA GLY A 72 -4.41 0.32 -1.62
C GLY A 72 -3.49 -0.27 -0.55
N MET A 73 -3.59 0.21 0.68
CA MET A 73 -2.70 -0.09 1.78
C MET A 73 -3.50 -0.74 2.92
N TRP A 74 -3.12 -1.97 3.28
CA TRP A 74 -3.88 -2.81 4.19
C TRP A 74 -3.02 -3.43 5.30
N GLY A 75 -3.63 -3.64 6.47
CA GLY A 75 -3.06 -4.41 7.57
C GLY A 75 -3.78 -5.75 7.74
N HIS A 76 -4.19 -6.05 8.98
CA HIS A 76 -4.98 -7.21 9.42
C HIS A 76 -4.28 -8.56 9.20
N ALA A 77 -4.04 -8.95 7.94
CA ALA A 77 -3.27 -10.15 7.66
C ALA A 77 -1.80 -9.89 8.03
N HIS A 78 -1.26 -10.70 8.95
CA HIS A 78 0.10 -10.56 9.48
C HIS A 78 1.18 -11.00 8.48
N GLN A 79 1.06 -10.55 7.24
CA GLN A 79 1.95 -10.88 6.16
C GLN A 79 2.31 -9.63 5.36
N TYR A 80 3.40 -9.74 4.60
CA TYR A 80 3.76 -8.81 3.56
C TYR A 80 3.38 -9.43 2.23
N GLY A 81 2.59 -8.71 1.46
CA GLY A 81 2.21 -9.09 0.12
C GLY A 81 1.91 -7.87 -0.71
N ARG A 82 2.31 -7.87 -1.98
CA ARG A 82 1.84 -6.89 -2.95
C ARG A 82 1.37 -7.56 -4.22
N THR A 83 0.34 -6.99 -4.81
CA THR A 83 -0.19 -7.43 -6.09
C THR A 83 0.62 -6.83 -7.26
N CYS A 84 0.40 -7.35 -8.46
CA CYS A 84 0.54 -6.54 -9.68
C CYS A 84 -0.45 -5.34 -9.65
N PRO A 85 -0.32 -4.32 -10.51
CA PRO A 85 -1.45 -3.44 -10.80
C PRO A 85 -2.65 -4.31 -11.19
N VAL A 86 -3.74 -4.28 -10.44
CA VAL A 86 -4.85 -5.24 -10.61
C VAL A 86 -6.19 -4.53 -10.73
N TYR A 87 -7.02 -5.01 -11.64
CA TYR A 87 -8.43 -4.65 -11.75
C TYR A 87 -9.22 -5.84 -12.32
N ALA A 88 -10.38 -6.17 -11.75
CA ALA A 88 -11.18 -7.33 -12.12
C ALA A 88 -10.34 -8.62 -12.22
N GLU A 89 -9.52 -8.85 -11.19
CA GLU A 89 -8.60 -10.00 -11.06
C GLU A 89 -7.56 -10.14 -12.20
N THR A 90 -7.42 -9.12 -13.03
CA THR A 90 -6.49 -9.11 -14.16
C THR A 90 -5.32 -8.18 -13.86
N CYS A 91 -4.09 -8.65 -14.11
CA CYS A 91 -2.91 -7.80 -14.01
C CYS A 91 -2.83 -6.83 -15.21
N TYR A 92 -2.59 -5.55 -14.91
CA TYR A 92 -2.37 -4.48 -15.86
C TYR A 92 -0.92 -4.00 -15.86
N SER A 93 -0.57 -3.14 -16.84
CA SER A 93 0.74 -2.50 -16.85
C SER A 93 0.87 -1.49 -15.71
N ALA A 94 2.11 -1.14 -15.37
CA ALA A 94 2.39 -0.17 -14.32
C ALA A 94 1.63 1.15 -14.54
N GLY A 95 0.92 1.62 -13.52
CA GLY A 95 0.18 2.89 -13.55
C GLY A 95 -1.19 2.83 -14.23
N GLU A 96 -1.63 1.68 -14.75
CA GLU A 96 -2.96 1.51 -15.37
C GLU A 96 -4.04 1.03 -14.40
N ALA A 97 -3.62 0.47 -13.26
CA ALA A 97 -4.49 -0.01 -12.18
C ALA A 97 -3.81 0.19 -10.81
N PRO A 98 -4.57 0.21 -9.70
CA PRO A 98 -4.01 0.29 -8.35
C PRO A 98 -3.17 -0.93 -8.02
N ILE A 99 -2.12 -0.73 -7.21
CA ILE A 99 -1.41 -1.82 -6.54
C ILE A 99 -1.97 -1.94 -5.12
N HIS A 100 -2.20 -3.17 -4.65
CA HIS A 100 -2.60 -3.42 -3.27
C HIS A 100 -1.42 -4.01 -2.50
N ILE A 101 -1.17 -3.45 -1.30
CA ILE A 101 -0.08 -3.83 -0.41
C ILE A 101 -0.68 -4.18 0.94
N VAL A 102 -0.45 -5.42 1.36
CA VAL A 102 -0.69 -5.90 2.71
C VAL A 102 0.64 -5.79 3.47
N TYR A 103 0.64 -5.09 4.60
CA TYR A 103 1.82 -4.86 5.43
C TYR A 103 1.51 -5.04 6.93
N GLY A 104 0.72 -6.05 7.29
CA GLY A 104 0.30 -6.31 8.67
C GLY A 104 1.38 -6.93 9.58
N MET A 105 2.66 -6.88 9.20
CA MET A 105 3.78 -7.52 9.92
C MET A 105 4.43 -6.63 11.00
N ALA A 106 3.71 -5.65 11.53
CA ALA A 106 4.25 -4.63 12.44
C ALA A 106 4.34 -5.08 13.91
N ASP A 107 4.83 -6.30 14.18
CA ASP A 107 5.10 -6.87 15.51
C ASP A 107 3.93 -7.61 16.19
N PHE A 108 3.54 -8.75 15.62
CA PHE A 108 2.54 -9.64 16.22
C PHE A 108 3.07 -11.06 16.46
N VAL A 109 3.08 -11.47 17.73
CA VAL A 109 3.74 -12.69 18.26
C VAL A 109 2.87 -13.94 18.12
N GLU A 110 2.16 -14.13 17.01
CA GLU A 110 1.32 -15.33 16.84
C GLU A 110 1.66 -16.17 15.60
N SER A 111 2.73 -15.83 14.90
CA SER A 111 3.24 -16.62 13.79
C SER A 111 4.75 -16.64 13.75
N ASP A 112 5.27 -17.78 13.31
CA ASP A 112 6.65 -18.00 12.87
C ASP A 112 6.95 -17.17 11.61
N HIS A 113 6.86 -15.84 11.73
CA HIS A 113 7.30 -14.92 10.71
C HIS A 113 8.71 -14.47 11.06
N THR A 114 9.66 -14.89 10.24
CA THR A 114 11.07 -14.52 10.35
C THR A 114 11.32 -13.03 10.08
N HIS A 115 10.31 -12.30 9.61
CA HIS A 115 10.43 -10.94 9.11
C HIS A 115 9.25 -10.06 9.58
N TYR A 116 9.48 -9.27 10.61
CA TYR A 116 8.64 -8.12 10.95
C TYR A 116 9.12 -6.92 10.16
N GLY A 117 8.24 -6.01 9.77
CA GLY A 117 8.67 -4.88 8.95
C GLY A 117 7.67 -3.75 8.77
N PHE A 118 8.13 -2.71 8.11
CA PHE A 118 7.32 -1.53 7.75
C PHE A 118 7.61 -1.08 6.32
N MET A 119 6.65 -0.38 5.74
CA MET A 119 6.79 0.22 4.41
C MET A 119 7.42 1.59 4.52
N HIS A 120 8.34 1.90 3.60
CA HIS A 120 8.90 3.24 3.43
C HIS A 120 8.69 3.71 2.00
N PHE A 121 7.95 4.80 1.85
CA PHE A 121 7.62 5.41 0.57
C PHE A 121 8.41 6.72 0.41
N THR A 122 9.04 6.89 -0.74
CA THR A 122 9.77 8.10 -1.11
C THR A 122 9.20 8.59 -2.43
N VAL A 123 8.29 9.57 -2.34
CA VAL A 123 7.70 10.20 -3.53
C VAL A 123 8.78 11.05 -4.19
N LEU A 124 9.19 10.64 -5.40
CA LEU A 124 10.24 11.32 -6.14
C LEU A 124 9.68 12.46 -6.98
N ASN A 125 8.49 12.30 -7.53
CA ASN A 125 7.79 13.33 -8.30
C ASN A 125 6.34 12.89 -8.51
N SER A 126 5.63 13.57 -9.41
CA SER A 126 4.24 13.27 -9.76
C SER A 126 4.04 11.92 -10.46
N THR A 127 5.09 11.25 -10.93
CA THR A 127 5.01 9.99 -11.68
C THR A 127 5.73 8.82 -11.00
N HIS A 128 6.73 9.07 -10.15
CA HIS A 128 7.57 8.03 -9.55
C HIS A 128 7.56 8.09 -8.02
N CYS A 129 7.31 6.95 -7.38
CA CYS A 129 7.44 6.77 -5.94
C CYS A 129 8.26 5.51 -5.65
N TYR A 130 9.43 5.71 -5.05
CA TYR A 130 10.33 4.64 -4.66
C TYR A 130 9.87 4.04 -3.35
N THR A 131 9.67 2.72 -3.31
CA THR A 131 9.10 2.03 -2.16
C THR A 131 9.99 0.89 -1.71
N LYS A 132 10.13 0.72 -0.40
CA LYS A 132 10.82 -0.42 0.20
C LYS A 132 10.05 -0.99 1.39
N PHE A 133 10.09 -2.31 1.55
CA PHE A 133 9.70 -3.02 2.76
C PHE A 133 10.97 -3.29 3.58
N VAL A 134 11.00 -2.80 4.82
CA VAL A 134 12.20 -2.83 5.68
C VAL A 134 11.92 -3.73 6.88
N ASN A 135 12.85 -4.64 7.16
CA ASN A 135 12.81 -5.47 8.35
C ASN A 135 13.03 -4.61 9.60
N SER A 136 12.09 -4.68 10.55
CA SER A 136 12.12 -3.91 11.79
C SER A 136 13.24 -4.33 12.74
N ALA A 137 13.70 -5.59 12.68
CA ALA A 137 14.68 -6.12 13.62
C ALA A 137 16.12 -5.69 13.30
N ASN A 138 16.48 -5.64 12.01
CA ASN A 138 17.86 -5.41 11.58
C ASN A 138 18.01 -4.29 10.52
N GLY A 139 16.91 -3.73 10.01
CA GLY A 139 16.93 -2.67 9.01
C GLY A 139 17.16 -3.16 7.58
N ASP A 140 17.21 -4.47 7.33
CA ASP A 140 17.38 -5.03 6.00
C ASP A 140 16.23 -4.65 5.08
N VAL A 141 16.54 -4.30 3.84
CA VAL A 141 15.52 -4.08 2.80
C VAL A 141 15.12 -5.43 2.24
N LEU A 142 13.88 -5.83 2.52
CA LEU A 142 13.36 -7.12 2.09
C LEU A 142 12.71 -7.02 0.71
N ASP A 143 11.88 -6.02 0.43
CA ASP A 143 11.37 -5.77 -0.94
C ASP A 143 11.63 -4.33 -1.35
N ILE A 144 11.79 -4.11 -2.66
CA ILE A 144 12.09 -2.82 -3.27
C ILE A 144 11.41 -2.76 -4.63
N PHE A 145 10.67 -1.69 -4.88
CA PHE A 145 10.01 -1.47 -6.16
C PHE A 145 9.71 0.00 -6.39
N LEU A 146 9.55 0.34 -7.68
CA LEU A 146 9.17 1.67 -8.12
C LEU A 146 7.69 1.65 -8.50
N LEU A 147 6.91 2.50 -7.85
CA LEU A 147 5.55 2.80 -8.26
C LEU A 147 5.59 3.83 -9.40
N TYR A 148 4.80 3.59 -10.43
CA TYR A 148 4.63 4.47 -11.56
C TYR A 148 3.17 4.91 -11.69
N LEU A 149 2.92 6.20 -11.90
CA LEU A 149 1.62 6.73 -12.28
C LEU A 149 1.60 7.05 -13.77
N HIS A 150 0.66 6.43 -14.50
CA HIS A 150 0.46 6.73 -15.91
C HIS A 150 -0.37 8.02 -16.05
N LEU A 151 0.33 9.14 -16.20
CA LEU A 151 -0.27 10.46 -16.29
C LEU A 151 -0.69 10.87 -17.71
N LEU A 152 -1.24 9.99 -18.56
CA LEU A 152 -1.67 10.42 -19.91
C LEU A 152 -2.78 11.50 -19.89
N SER A 153 -3.44 11.71 -18.74
CA SER A 153 -4.43 12.78 -18.58
C SER A 153 -3.89 14.06 -17.90
N LEU A 154 -2.63 14.11 -17.43
CA LEU A 154 -2.09 15.32 -16.75
C LEU A 154 -1.09 16.12 -17.61
N TRP A 155 -0.76 15.66 -18.83
CA TRP A 155 0.16 16.36 -19.75
C TRP A 155 -0.44 17.60 -20.43
N LYS A 156 -1.36 18.33 -19.80
CA LYS A 156 -1.80 19.62 -20.36
C LYS A 156 -1.02 20.82 -19.90
N GLU A 157 -0.41 20.86 -18.71
CA GLU A 157 0.35 22.06 -18.31
C GLU A 157 1.58 21.71 -17.45
N PHE A 158 2.73 22.24 -17.89
CA PHE A 158 4.02 22.22 -17.18
C PHE A 158 3.88 22.75 -15.74
N ILE A 159 4.72 22.25 -14.82
CA ILE A 159 5.59 23.05 -13.91
C ILE A 159 6.30 22.11 -12.89
N SER A 160 7.60 22.38 -12.70
CA SER A 160 8.53 21.85 -11.68
C SER A 160 7.99 21.99 -10.25
N PHE A 161 8.26 21.07 -9.29
CA PHE A 161 8.54 21.41 -7.88
C PHE A 161 9.00 20.23 -6.98
N LYS A 162 9.54 20.63 -5.82
CA LYS A 162 10.34 19.98 -4.75
C LYS A 162 9.69 18.80 -4.00
N TYR A 163 10.57 18.00 -3.37
CA TYR A 163 10.32 16.76 -2.62
C TYR A 163 9.95 17.00 -1.15
N ASP A 164 8.97 16.24 -0.63
CA ASP A 164 8.72 16.01 0.79
C ASP A 164 8.50 14.49 1.04
N SER A 165 9.06 13.95 2.13
CA SER A 165 8.95 12.52 2.51
C SER A 165 7.80 12.28 3.48
N VAL A 166 7.05 11.18 3.33
CA VAL A 166 5.95 10.78 4.26
C VAL A 166 6.25 9.40 4.85
N ILE A 167 6.23 9.28 6.18
CA ILE A 167 6.36 8.02 6.92
C ILE A 167 4.98 7.67 7.50
N VAL A 168 4.47 6.46 7.19
CA VAL A 168 3.18 5.95 7.71
C VAL A 168 3.46 4.81 8.68
N ILE A 169 3.03 4.93 9.94
CA ILE A 169 3.11 3.89 10.98
C ILE A 169 1.68 3.58 11.44
N VAL A 170 1.24 2.32 11.36
CA VAL A 170 -0.09 1.87 11.83
C VAL A 170 0.10 0.69 12.81
N ARG A 171 -0.63 0.69 13.94
CA ARG A 171 -0.64 -0.37 14.99
C ARG A 171 -2.05 -1.00 15.13
N ASN A 172 -2.09 -2.23 15.70
CA ASN A 172 -3.21 -3.12 16.10
C ASN A 172 -3.63 -4.20 15.07
N CYS A 173 -4.10 -5.41 15.41
CA CYS A 173 -4.04 -6.35 16.56
C CYS A 173 -4.84 -7.62 16.15
N ALA A 174 -4.38 -8.82 16.53
CA ALA A 174 -5.15 -10.08 16.73
C ALA A 174 -5.31 -11.13 15.59
N ASN A 175 -4.51 -12.20 15.74
CA ASN A 175 -4.70 -13.68 15.68
C ASN A 175 -5.44 -14.49 14.56
N ARG A 176 -4.70 -15.54 14.13
CA ARG A 176 -5.01 -16.89 13.54
C ARG A 176 -5.21 -17.19 12.03
N PHE A 177 -4.60 -18.33 11.64
CA PHE A 177 -4.11 -18.77 10.32
C PHE A 177 -4.84 -19.96 9.67
N SER A 178 -4.72 -20.08 8.34
CA SER A 178 -4.18 -21.26 7.63
C SER A 178 -3.93 -20.89 6.15
N ALA A 179 -3.24 -21.74 5.38
CA ALA A 179 -2.70 -21.48 4.05
C ALA A 179 -3.34 -22.35 2.97
N ASN A 180 -3.61 -21.77 1.78
CA ASN A 180 -3.63 -22.39 0.44
C ASN A 180 -4.43 -21.52 -0.55
N ASN A 181 -3.79 -20.73 -1.43
CA ASN A 181 -4.04 -20.76 -2.89
C ASN A 181 -3.20 -19.75 -3.71
N LYS A 182 -2.28 -20.33 -4.50
CA LYS A 182 -1.99 -20.08 -5.92
C LYS A 182 -2.42 -18.74 -6.58
N TYR A 183 -1.38 -17.95 -6.87
CA TYR A 183 -1.20 -17.05 -8.03
C TYR A 183 -1.66 -15.59 -7.99
N PHE A 184 -1.35 -14.77 -6.97
CA PHE A 184 -1.44 -13.30 -7.13
C PHE A 184 -0.39 -12.45 -6.39
N PHE A 185 0.45 -13.08 -5.56
CA PHE A 185 1.36 -12.37 -4.66
C PHE A 185 2.83 -12.69 -4.96
N ARG A 186 3.67 -11.65 -4.98
CA ARG A 186 5.12 -11.83 -4.88
C ARG A 186 5.50 -11.81 -3.40
N GLY A 187 5.50 -13.00 -2.79
CA GLY A 187 6.03 -13.23 -1.43
C GLY A 187 7.44 -13.84 -1.50
N PHE A 188 8.26 -13.60 -0.47
CA PHE A 188 9.60 -14.19 -0.38
C PHE A 188 9.53 -15.69 -0.08
N HIS A 189 10.01 -16.51 -1.03
CA HIS A 189 10.55 -17.84 -0.75
C HIS A 189 12.03 -17.84 -1.15
N ASN A 190 12.89 -18.05 -0.16
CA ASN A 190 14.34 -18.26 -0.21
C ASN A 190 15.27 -17.06 -0.46
N THR A 191 16.30 -17.09 0.39
CA THR A 191 17.48 -16.25 0.55
C THR A 191 18.23 -15.97 -0.75
N ILE A 192 18.52 -14.69 -0.99
CA ILE A 192 19.68 -14.27 -1.77
C ILE A 192 20.59 -13.49 -0.83
N ASN A 193 21.82 -13.99 -0.73
CA ASN A 193 22.86 -13.53 0.16
C ASN A 193 23.83 -12.70 -0.69
N GLU A 194 23.80 -11.37 -0.62
CA GLU A 194 24.85 -10.55 -1.21
C GLU A 194 25.32 -9.46 -0.25
N LYS A 195 26.59 -9.62 0.12
CA LYS A 195 27.39 -8.72 0.92
C LYS A 195 27.72 -7.45 0.15
N SER A 196 27.92 -6.40 0.94
CA SER A 196 28.76 -5.21 0.67
C SER A 196 28.07 -4.10 -0.10
N TYR A 197 27.77 -2.99 0.59
CA TYR A 197 28.37 -1.69 0.29
C TYR A 197 28.40 -0.84 1.56
N SER A 198 29.61 -0.57 2.01
CA SER A 198 29.96 0.34 3.08
C SER A 198 29.93 1.79 2.59
N ASN A 199 29.73 2.69 3.55
CA ASN A 199 29.97 4.14 3.51
C ASN A 199 28.96 5.00 2.75
N LEU A 200 28.13 5.74 3.51
CA LEU A 200 28.26 7.20 3.59
C LEU A 200 27.42 7.76 4.74
N ILE A 201 28.15 8.43 5.63
CA ILE A 201 27.71 9.36 6.66
C ILE A 201 26.90 10.48 6.00
N SER A 202 25.78 10.89 6.63
CA SER A 202 25.43 12.31 6.86
C SER A 202 24.17 12.42 7.71
N CYS A 203 24.37 12.92 8.94
CA CYS A 203 23.31 13.46 9.78
C CYS A 203 22.66 14.67 9.09
N PHE A 204 21.33 14.79 9.14
CA PHE A 204 20.68 16.10 9.14
C PHE A 204 19.52 16.10 10.13
N PHE A 205 19.72 16.84 11.21
CA PHE A 205 18.67 17.42 12.03
C PHE A 205 18.04 18.57 11.23
N VAL A 206 16.71 18.63 11.16
CA VAL A 206 16.00 19.90 11.11
C VAL A 206 14.80 19.83 12.04
N CYS A 207 14.92 20.54 13.15
CA CYS A 207 13.84 20.95 14.02
C CYS A 207 13.10 22.11 13.36
N SER A 208 11.77 22.11 13.37
CA SER A 208 11.02 23.38 13.37
C SER A 208 9.72 23.20 14.13
N THR A 209 9.70 23.78 15.31
CA THR A 209 8.53 24.01 16.17
C THR A 209 7.72 25.23 15.71
N LYS A 210 6.40 25.19 16.02
CA LYS A 210 5.47 26.34 16.24
C LYS A 210 4.95 27.06 14.97
N PHE A 211 3.68 27.44 14.83
CA PHE A 211 2.46 27.40 15.66
C PHE A 211 1.27 27.07 14.74
#